data_AF-A0A074W1U8-F1
#
_entry.id   AF-A0A074W1U8-F1
#
_cell.length_a   1.000
_cell.length_b   1.000
_cell.length_c   1.000
_cell.angle_alpha   90.00
_cell.angle_beta   90.00
_cell.angle_gamma   90.00
#
_symmetry.space_group_name_H-M   'P 1'
#
loop_
_entity.id
_entity.type
_entity.pdbx_description
1 polymer ?
#
loop_
_entity_poly.entity_id
_entity_poly.type
_entity_poly.pdbx_seq_one_letter_code
_entity_poly.pdbx_strand_id
1 'polypeptide(L)'
;MDESTEKKCDFSDMGLSDAWLFRFKFYEENGIPKVFKQTDKYVKNFKSLPFKSQMTMAMNWKAFFFGPFYYFYLGMWRKALTILLFLTVLDLLLILLLSKAAAGCCYAIFWAVMTNPIYYVHRTKKSKSFNPFEGMQI
;
A
#
# COMPACT_ATOMS: atom_id res chain seq x y z
N MET A 1 -26.62 0.98 24.33
CA MET A 1 -25.50 0.37 23.58
C MET A 1 -24.93 1.51 22.77
N ASP A 2 -23.77 2.05 23.18
CA ASP A 2 -23.32 3.33 22.67
C ASP A 2 -23.04 3.27 21.18
N GLU A 3 -23.63 4.24 20.49
CA GLU A 3 -23.28 4.63 19.13
C GLU A 3 -21.97 5.40 19.25
N SER A 4 -20.85 4.67 19.37
CA SER A 4 -19.53 5.25 19.18
C SER A 4 -19.43 5.69 17.73
N THR A 5 -19.88 6.93 17.50
CA THR A 5 -19.62 7.75 16.33
C THR A 5 -18.21 7.46 15.80
N GLU A 6 -18.13 6.61 14.77
CA GLU A 6 -16.90 6.36 14.04
C GLU A 6 -16.42 7.72 13.57
N LYS A 7 -15.37 8.24 14.22
CA LYS A 7 -14.78 9.53 13.88
C LYS A 7 -14.10 9.36 12.52
N LYS A 8 -14.88 9.54 11.46
CA LYS A 8 -14.42 9.50 10.06
C LYS A 8 -13.18 10.36 9.96
N CYS A 9 -12.06 9.77 9.51
CA CYS A 9 -10.80 10.51 9.45
C CYS A 9 -10.94 11.67 8.46
N ASP A 10 -10.79 12.91 8.94
CA ASP A 10 -10.68 14.06 8.05
C ASP A 10 -9.27 14.11 7.47
N PHE A 11 -9.18 13.88 6.16
CA PHE A 11 -7.92 13.87 5.41
C PHE A 11 -7.53 15.24 4.87
N SER A 12 -8.42 16.25 4.95
CA SER A 12 -8.20 17.57 4.36
C SER A 12 -7.02 18.32 5.01
N ASP A 13 -6.86 18.18 6.33
CA ASP A 13 -5.75 18.79 7.09
C ASP A 13 -4.40 18.10 6.89
N MET A 14 -4.34 16.98 6.17
CA MET A 14 -3.12 16.17 6.04
C MET A 14 -2.17 16.65 4.94
N GLY A 15 -2.53 17.69 4.18
CA GLY A 15 -1.70 18.22 3.08
C GLY A 15 -1.45 17.20 1.96
N LEU A 16 -2.42 16.32 1.72
CA LEU A 16 -2.31 15.25 0.71
C LEU A 16 -2.62 15.79 -0.69
N SER A 17 -1.86 15.35 -1.68
CA SER A 17 -2.23 15.53 -3.10
C SER A 17 -3.57 14.84 -3.40
N ASP A 18 -4.29 15.28 -4.44
CA ASP A 18 -5.57 14.71 -4.86
C ASP A 18 -5.54 13.19 -5.04
N ALA A 19 -4.46 12.66 -5.61
CA ALA A 19 -4.30 11.21 -5.81
C ALA A 19 -4.15 10.45 -4.48
N TRP A 20 -3.57 11.06 -3.44
CA TRP A 20 -3.49 10.46 -2.11
C TRP A 20 -4.82 10.57 -1.37
N LEU A 21 -5.46 11.73 -1.44
CA LEU A 21 -6.79 11.95 -0.87
C LEU A 21 -7.82 10.96 -1.43
N PHE A 22 -7.81 10.74 -2.74
CA PHE A 22 -8.65 9.75 -3.41
C PHE A 22 -8.43 8.33 -2.88
N ARG A 23 -7.17 7.89 -2.77
CA ARG A 23 -6.82 6.57 -2.21
C ARG A 23 -7.30 6.40 -0.77
N PHE A 24 -7.10 7.43 0.04
CA PHE A 24 -7.43 7.38 1.46
C PHE A 24 -8.94 7.30 1.67
N LYS A 25 -9.71 8.12 0.94
CA LYS A 25 -11.18 8.03 0.94
C LYS A 25 -11.68 6.66 0.48
N PHE A 26 -11.08 6.11 -0.57
CA PHE A 26 -11.46 4.78 -1.04
C PHE A 26 -11.21 3.70 0.02
N TYR A 27 -10.07 3.72 0.72
CA TYR A 27 -9.77 2.76 1.78
C TYR A 27 -10.62 2.94 3.03
N GLU A 28 -10.94 4.16 3.42
CA GLU A 28 -11.86 4.43 4.53
C GLU A 28 -13.24 3.82 4.25
N GLU A 29 -13.75 3.99 3.03
CA GLU A 29 -15.09 3.51 2.65
C GLU A 29 -15.17 2.00 2.40
N ASN A 30 -14.09 1.39 1.88
CA ASN A 30 -14.09 0.02 1.38
C ASN A 30 -13.23 -0.94 2.19
N GLY A 31 -12.45 -0.43 3.14
CA GLY A 31 -11.39 -1.16 3.81
C GLY A 31 -10.11 -1.22 2.97
N ILE A 32 -8.99 -1.50 3.63
CA ILE A 32 -7.72 -1.77 2.96
C ILE A 32 -7.71 -3.19 2.36
N PRO A 33 -6.98 -3.39 1.25
CA PRO A 33 -6.88 -4.70 0.64
C PRO A 33 -6.29 -5.73 1.61
N LYS A 34 -6.87 -6.93 1.60
CA LYS A 34 -6.39 -8.08 2.39
C LYS A 34 -5.23 -8.77 1.67
N VAL A 35 -4.44 -9.55 2.40
CA VAL A 35 -3.27 -10.22 1.81
C VAL A 35 -3.69 -11.35 0.86
N PHE A 36 -4.65 -12.20 1.27
CA PHE A 36 -5.02 -13.40 0.50
C PHE A 36 -6.32 -13.27 -0.30
N LYS A 37 -7.39 -12.75 0.30
CA LYS A 37 -8.71 -12.67 -0.35
C LYS A 37 -9.38 -11.33 -0.09
N GLN A 38 -9.64 -10.58 -1.16
CA GLN A 38 -10.36 -9.31 -1.08
C GLN A 38 -11.83 -9.50 -0.74
N THR A 39 -12.42 -8.53 -0.03
CA THR A 39 -13.85 -8.51 0.25
C THR A 39 -14.64 -8.18 -1.02
N ASP A 40 -15.81 -8.78 -1.18
CA ASP A 40 -16.67 -8.56 -2.35
C ASP A 40 -17.01 -7.07 -2.56
N LYS A 41 -17.22 -6.33 -1.46
CA LYS A 41 -17.42 -4.87 -1.48
C LYS A 41 -16.24 -4.15 -2.13
N TYR A 42 -15.00 -4.47 -1.73
CA TYR A 42 -13.79 -3.87 -2.29
C TYR A 42 -13.69 -4.15 -3.78
N VAL A 43 -13.87 -5.41 -4.18
CA VAL A 43 -13.75 -5.83 -5.59
C VAL A 43 -14.83 -5.16 -6.45
N LYS A 44 -16.08 -5.12 -5.98
CA LYS A 44 -17.20 -4.48 -6.68
C LYS A 44 -16.95 -3.00 -6.90
N ASN A 45 -16.57 -2.28 -5.84
CA ASN A 45 -16.38 -0.83 -5.90
C ASN A 45 -15.08 -0.45 -6.61
N PHE A 46 -14.05 -1.29 -6.57
CA PHE A 46 -12.86 -1.10 -7.38
C PHE A 46 -13.18 -1.23 -8.87
N LYS A 47 -13.97 -2.25 -9.26
CA LYS A 47 -14.36 -2.47 -10.66
C LYS A 47 -15.30 -1.41 -11.22
N SER A 48 -16.06 -0.71 -10.38
CA SER A 48 -16.92 0.39 -10.84
C SER A 48 -16.16 1.70 -11.10
N LEU A 49 -14.91 1.82 -10.66
CA LEU A 49 -14.08 2.98 -10.94
C LEU A 49 -13.76 3.09 -12.44
N PRO A 50 -13.60 4.30 -13.00
CA PRO A 50 -13.01 4.49 -14.31
C PRO A 50 -11.57 3.94 -14.36
N PHE A 51 -11.11 3.51 -15.55
CA PHE A 51 -9.81 2.87 -15.73
C PHE A 51 -8.62 3.65 -15.13
N LYS A 52 -8.60 4.98 -15.29
CA LYS A 52 -7.55 5.85 -14.72
C LYS A 52 -7.53 5.80 -13.18
N SER A 53 -8.70 5.79 -12.56
CA SER A 53 -8.86 5.70 -11.11
C SER A 53 -8.51 4.30 -10.60
N GLN A 54 -8.87 3.25 -11.35
CA GLN A 54 -8.43 1.88 -11.05
C GLN A 54 -6.90 1.78 -11.06
N MET A 55 -6.23 2.30 -12.09
CA MET A 55 -4.76 2.29 -12.17
C MET A 55 -4.14 3.10 -11.02
N THR A 56 -4.73 4.24 -10.66
CA THR A 56 -4.29 5.07 -9.53
C THR A 56 -4.39 4.32 -8.20
N MET A 57 -5.44 3.53 -8.00
CA MET A 57 -5.64 2.68 -6.83
C MET A 57 -4.72 1.45 -6.83
N ALA A 58 -4.54 0.81 -7.98
CA ALA A 58 -3.81 -0.43 -8.14
C ALA A 58 -2.30 -0.25 -7.97
N MET A 59 -1.74 0.82 -8.55
CA MET A 59 -0.29 1.01 -8.60
C MET A 59 0.13 2.44 -8.22
N ASN A 60 1.25 2.51 -7.53
CA ASN A 60 1.98 3.74 -7.27
C ASN A 60 3.18 3.85 -8.21
N TRP A 61 3.07 4.66 -9.26
CA TRP A 61 4.15 4.85 -10.24
C TRP A 61 5.44 5.37 -9.64
N LYS A 62 5.38 6.23 -8.62
CA LYS A 62 6.60 6.72 -7.94
C LYS A 62 7.30 5.57 -7.22
N ALA A 63 6.56 4.73 -6.50
CA ALA A 63 7.15 3.56 -5.85
C ALA A 63 7.63 2.50 -6.85
N PHE A 64 6.99 2.38 -8.02
CA PHE A 64 7.44 1.46 -9.07
C PHE A 64 8.87 1.76 -9.54
N PHE A 65 9.18 3.05 -9.82
CA PHE A 65 10.50 3.44 -10.31
C PHE A 65 11.53 3.68 -9.21
N PHE A 66 11.12 4.22 -8.06
CA PHE A 66 12.04 4.62 -6.99
C PHE A 66 12.12 3.61 -5.82
N GLY A 67 11.23 2.62 -5.78
CA GLY A 67 11.20 1.55 -4.77
C GLY A 67 11.34 2.08 -3.33
N PRO A 68 12.36 1.61 -2.58
CA PRO A 68 12.56 1.99 -1.18
C PRO A 68 12.85 3.48 -0.99
N PHE A 69 13.51 4.15 -1.94
CA PHE A 69 13.83 5.58 -1.84
C PHE A 69 12.57 6.44 -1.73
N TYR A 70 11.47 6.00 -2.35
CA TYR A 70 10.19 6.67 -2.20
C TYR A 70 9.60 6.51 -0.79
N TYR A 71 9.84 5.39 -0.11
CA TYR A 71 9.40 5.20 1.28
C TYR A 71 10.18 6.10 2.24
N PHE A 72 11.47 6.30 2.00
CA PHE A 72 12.27 7.27 2.75
C PHE A 72 11.71 8.68 2.58
N TYR A 73 11.38 9.08 1.34
CA TYR A 73 10.71 10.35 1.05
C TYR A 73 9.37 10.50 1.79
N LEU A 74 8.57 9.43 1.87
CA LEU A 74 7.29 9.42 2.58
C LEU A 74 7.44 9.31 4.12
N GLY A 75 8.66 9.20 4.66
CA GLY A 75 8.92 9.06 6.10
C GLY A 75 8.74 7.63 6.66
N MET A 76 8.53 6.63 5.80
CA MET A 76 8.27 5.23 6.16
C MET A 76 9.55 4.38 6.24
N TRP A 77 10.67 4.96 6.67
CA TRP A 77 11.99 4.32 6.61
C TRP A 77 12.07 2.96 7.33
N ARG A 78 11.35 2.80 8.47
CA ARG A 78 11.33 1.52 9.22
C ARG A 78 10.75 0.38 8.39
N LYS A 79 9.61 0.64 7.73
CA LYS A 79 8.95 -0.33 6.85
C LYS A 79 9.79 -0.58 5.59
N ALA A 80 10.47 0.45 5.08
CA ALA A 80 11.39 0.30 3.95
C ALA A 80 12.51 -0.71 4.27
N LEU A 81 13.13 -0.62 5.45
CA LEU A 81 14.18 -1.55 5.89
C LEU A 81 13.66 -2.98 6.02
N THR A 82 12.48 -3.17 6.63
CA THR A 82 11.88 -4.51 6.78
C THR A 82 11.53 -5.14 5.43
N ILE A 83 10.95 -4.36 4.51
CA ILE A 83 10.64 -4.86 3.16
C ILE A 83 11.93 -5.18 2.40
N LEU A 84 12.96 -4.34 2.49
CA LEU A 84 14.25 -4.62 1.85
C LEU A 84 14.84 -5.94 2.32
N LEU A 85 14.93 -6.14 3.64
CA LEU A 85 15.44 -7.39 4.21
C LEU A 85 14.60 -8.60 3.76
N PHE A 86 13.27 -8.47 3.79
CA PHE A 86 12.36 -9.53 3.35
C PHE A 86 12.56 -9.89 1.88
N LEU A 87 12.63 -8.89 0.99
CA LEU A 87 12.83 -9.12 -0.45
C LEU A 87 14.22 -9.69 -0.74
N THR A 88 15.27 -9.28 0.00
CA THR A 88 16.62 -9.88 -0.14
C THR A 88 16.61 -11.35 0.26
N VAL A 89 15.97 -11.73 1.36
CA VAL A 89 15.85 -13.14 1.76
C VAL A 89 15.06 -13.93 0.71
N LEU A 90 13.97 -13.36 0.19
CA LEU A 90 13.17 -13.99 -0.86
C LEU A 90 13.97 -14.19 -2.16
N ASP A 91 14.79 -13.21 -2.55
CA ASP A 91 15.67 -13.29 -3.74
C ASP A 91 16.64 -14.46 -3.63
N LEU A 92 17.28 -14.64 -2.47
CA LEU A 92 18.21 -15.74 -2.23
C LEU A 92 17.55 -17.12 -2.36
N LEU A 93 16.27 -17.23 -1.97
CA LEU A 93 15.51 -18.48 -2.10
C LEU A 93 15.05 -18.76 -3.53
N LEU A 94 14.79 -17.71 -4.31
CA LEU A 94 14.22 -17.82 -5.66
C LEU A 94 15.25 -17.66 -6.79
N ILE A 95 16.54 -17.48 -6.47
CA ILE A 95 17.61 -17.17 -7.44
C ILE A 95 17.75 -18.20 -8.56
N LEU A 96 17.36 -19.46 -8.33
CA LEU A 96 17.39 -20.54 -9.32
C LEU A 96 16.10 -20.68 -10.13
N LEU A 97 15.00 -20.02 -9.70
CA LEU A 97 13.67 -20.17 -10.27
C LEU A 97 13.32 -19.02 -11.22
N LEU A 98 13.85 -17.83 -10.99
CA LEU A 98 13.59 -16.64 -11.80
C LEU A 98 14.87 -16.07 -12.39
N SER A 99 14.79 -15.52 -13.60
CA SER A 99 15.85 -14.68 -14.13
C SER A 99 15.95 -13.37 -13.33
N LYS A 100 17.14 -12.76 -13.28
CA LYS A 100 17.37 -11.47 -12.60
C LYS A 100 16.41 -10.38 -13.08
N ALA A 101 16.10 -10.38 -14.38
CA ALA A 101 15.14 -9.43 -14.96
C ALA A 101 13.72 -9.66 -14.44
N ALA A 102 13.28 -10.93 -14.38
CA ALA A 102 11.95 -11.26 -13.86
C ALA A 102 11.83 -10.91 -12.36
N ALA A 103 12.85 -11.23 -11.56
CA ALA A 103 12.90 -10.88 -10.14
C ALA A 103 12.81 -9.35 -9.93
N GLY A 104 13.58 -8.58 -10.70
CA GLY A 104 13.54 -7.11 -10.68
C GLY A 104 12.14 -6.54 -10.97
N CYS A 105 11.45 -7.09 -11.98
CA CYS A 105 10.07 -6.70 -12.28
C CYS A 105 9.10 -7.01 -11.13
N CYS A 106 9.22 -8.20 -10.53
CA CYS A 106 8.42 -8.58 -9.36
C CYS A 106 8.64 -7.61 -8.19
N TYR A 107 9.88 -7.20 -7.92
CA TYR A 107 10.19 -6.23 -6.87
C TYR A 107 9.59 -4.85 -7.17
N ALA A 108 9.73 -4.35 -8.40
CA ALA A 108 9.14 -3.06 -8.79
C ALA A 108 7.60 -3.06 -8.64
N ILE A 109 6.93 -4.14 -9.05
CA ILE A 109 5.49 -4.32 -8.89
C ILE A 109 5.11 -4.39 -7.42
N PHE A 110 5.87 -5.14 -6.61
CA PHE A 110 5.62 -5.24 -5.16
C PHE A 110 5.63 -3.85 -4.51
N TRP A 111 6.67 -3.05 -4.76
CA TRP A 111 6.73 -1.67 -4.27
C TRP A 111 5.54 -0.84 -4.76
N ALA A 112 5.20 -0.93 -6.05
CA ALA A 112 4.09 -0.17 -6.64
C ALA A 112 2.74 -0.45 -5.97
N VAL A 113 2.43 -1.73 -5.72
CA VAL A 113 1.13 -2.15 -5.19
C VAL A 113 1.03 -1.92 -3.67
N MET A 114 2.09 -2.21 -2.93
CA MET A 114 2.07 -2.16 -1.46
C MET A 114 2.09 -0.74 -0.90
N THR A 115 2.61 0.24 -1.65
CA THR A 115 2.76 1.61 -1.14
C THR A 115 1.44 2.27 -0.75
N ASN A 116 0.38 2.03 -1.52
CA ASN A 116 -0.90 2.67 -1.29
C ASN A 116 -1.52 2.29 0.07
N PRO A 117 -1.72 1.00 0.40
CA PRO A 117 -2.25 0.59 1.70
C PRO A 117 -1.27 0.87 2.85
N ILE A 118 0.04 0.70 2.64
CA ILE A 118 1.04 0.93 3.70
C ILE A 118 1.07 2.40 4.12
N TYR A 119 1.07 3.31 3.15
CA TYR A 119 1.09 4.75 3.44
C TYR A 119 -0.22 5.22 4.09
N TYR A 120 -1.35 4.66 3.67
CA TYR A 120 -2.64 4.89 4.32
C TYR A 120 -2.57 4.58 5.83
N VAL A 121 -2.19 3.35 6.18
CA VAL A 121 -2.09 2.93 7.58
C VAL A 121 -1.06 3.76 8.35
N HIS A 122 0.07 4.06 7.74
CA HIS A 122 1.12 4.88 8.36
C HIS A 122 0.60 6.27 8.75
N ARG A 123 -0.20 6.91 7.89
CA ARG A 123 -0.74 8.25 8.14
C ARG A 123 -1.93 8.25 9.09
N THR A 124 -2.88 7.33 8.92
CA THR A 124 -4.09 7.29 9.75
C THR A 124 -3.80 6.82 11.18
N LYS A 125 -2.94 5.81 11.34
CA LYS A 125 -2.56 5.30 12.67
C LYS A 125 -1.35 6.00 13.28
N LYS A 126 -0.72 6.94 12.56
CA LYS A 126 0.56 7.58 12.95
C LYS A 126 1.63 6.56 13.36
N SER A 127 1.61 5.38 12.73
CA SER A 127 2.39 4.24 13.18
C SER A 127 3.88 4.37 12.87
N LYS A 128 4.71 4.09 13.89
CA LYS A 128 6.18 3.96 13.79
C LYS A 128 6.64 2.49 13.78
N SER A 129 5.76 1.54 13.47
CA SER A 129 6.09 0.10 13.42
C SER A 129 6.99 -0.26 12.25
N PHE A 130 7.85 -1.26 12.46
CA PHE A 130 8.62 -1.94 11.41
C PHE A 130 7.76 -2.90 10.57
N ASN A 131 6.59 -3.33 11.06
CA ASN A 131 5.73 -4.24 10.31
C ASN A 131 5.10 -3.53 9.10
N PRO A 132 5.43 -3.90 7.85
CA PRO A 132 4.83 -3.32 6.67
C PRO A 132 3.40 -3.81 6.44
N PHE A 133 2.99 -4.91 7.08
CA PHE A 133 1.65 -5.48 6.93
C PHE A 133 0.65 -5.04 8.01
N GLU A 134 1.01 -4.02 8.78
CA GLU A 134 0.16 -3.49 9.83
C GLU A 134 -1.23 -3.09 9.31
N GLY A 135 -2.27 -3.54 10.00
CA GLY A 135 -3.66 -3.25 9.64
C GLY A 135 -4.22 -4.10 8.50
N MET A 136 -3.39 -4.78 7.71
CA MET A 136 -3.87 -5.74 6.71
C MET A 136 -4.28 -7.03 7.39
N GLN A 137 -5.53 -7.43 7.15
CA GLN A 137 -6.02 -8.73 7.60
C GLN A 137 -5.42 -9.79 6.68
N ILE A 138 -4.80 -10.79 7.30
CA ILE A 138 -4.30 -12.01 6.65
C ILE A 138 -5.48 -12.93 6.41
#